data_AF-A0A4R0YTL9-F1
#
_entry.id   AF-A0A4R0YTL9-F1
#
_cell.length_a   1.000
_cell.length_b   1.000
_cell.length_c   1.000
_cell.angle_alpha   90.00
_cell.angle_beta   90.00
_cell.angle_gamma   90.00
#
_symmetry.space_group_name_H-M   'P 1'
#
loop_
_entity.id
_entity.type
_entity.pdbx_description
1 polymer ?
#
loop_
_entity_poly.entity_id
_entity_poly.type
_entity_poly.pdbx_seq_one_letter_code
_entity_poly.pdbx_strand_id
1 'polypeptide(L)'
;MPMIRIRLIGSREQADTVINALHGIDGIEHVEEVDDLMQDMRDDSSSSDLVDDEGGGLFRIEVQASDQRHAGAVRDVVEYEAFNLGAVAEFVEEF
;
A
#
# COMPACT_ATOMS: atom_id res chain seq x y z
N MET A 1 12.14 -15.43 6.31
CA MET A 1 11.90 -14.53 5.17
C MET A 1 11.49 -13.17 5.72
N PRO A 2 12.12 -12.07 5.30
CA PRO A 2 11.73 -10.73 5.72
C PRO A 2 10.32 -10.38 5.20
N MET A 3 9.58 -9.66 6.04
CA MET A 3 8.24 -9.16 5.73
C MET A 3 8.26 -7.64 5.76
N ILE A 4 7.63 -7.02 4.78
CA ILE A 4 7.60 -5.58 4.58
C ILE A 4 6.14 -5.15 4.57
N ARG A 5 5.81 -4.19 5.41
CA ARG A 5 4.47 -3.61 5.50
C ARG A 5 4.53 -2.18 5.02
N ILE A 6 3.64 -1.86 4.09
CA ILE A 6 3.62 -0.59 3.38
C ILE A 6 2.23 0.03 3.56
N ARG A 7 2.19 1.30 3.95
CA ARG A 7 1.00 2.15 3.86
C ARG A 7 1.15 3.05 2.64
N LEU A 8 0.28 2.90 1.66
CA LEU A 8 0.26 3.70 0.46
C LEU A 8 -0.95 4.64 0.52
N ILE A 9 -0.71 5.94 0.36
CA ILE A 9 -1.75 6.97 0.29
C ILE A 9 -1.83 7.46 -1.15
N GLY A 10 -2.96 7.25 -1.81
CA GLY A 10 -3.13 7.53 -3.24
C GLY A 10 -4.49 7.10 -3.78
N SER A 11 -4.62 6.95 -5.08
CA SER A 11 -5.80 6.35 -5.71
C SER A 11 -5.69 4.83 -5.78
N ARG A 12 -6.82 4.15 -6.00
CA ARG A 12 -6.86 2.69 -6.22
C ARG A 12 -5.97 2.28 -7.39
N GLU A 13 -5.98 3.04 -8.48
CA GLU A 13 -5.15 2.77 -9.66
C GLU A 13 -3.65 2.85 -9.35
N GLN A 14 -3.24 3.79 -8.51
CA GLN A 14 -1.84 3.90 -8.07
C GLN A 14 -1.45 2.70 -7.19
N ALA A 15 -2.32 2.27 -6.28
CA ALA A 15 -2.09 1.09 -5.45
C ALA A 15 -1.97 -0.19 -6.28
N ASP A 16 -2.90 -0.42 -7.21
CA ASP A 16 -2.85 -1.57 -8.11
C ASP A 16 -1.58 -1.55 -8.97
N THR A 17 -1.12 -0.36 -9.39
CA THR A 17 0.14 -0.21 -10.14
C THR A 17 1.35 -0.63 -9.30
N VAL A 18 1.45 -0.17 -8.05
CA VAL A 18 2.54 -0.55 -7.13
C VAL A 18 2.52 -2.06 -6.85
N ILE A 19 1.35 -2.64 -6.57
CA ILE A 19 1.19 -4.08 -6.32
C ILE A 19 1.64 -4.90 -7.55
N ASN A 20 1.23 -4.49 -8.74
CA ASN A 20 1.65 -5.16 -9.98
C ASN A 20 3.16 -5.05 -10.22
N ALA A 21 3.78 -3.91 -9.91
CA ALA A 21 5.24 -3.75 -10.01
C ALA A 21 5.97 -4.69 -9.05
N LEU A 22 5.46 -4.85 -7.83
CA LEU A 22 6.01 -5.75 -6.82
C LEU A 22 5.95 -7.22 -7.23
N HIS A 23 4.85 -7.66 -7.85
CA HIS A 23 4.73 -9.01 -8.41
C HIS A 23 5.75 -9.31 -9.52
N GLY A 24 6.30 -8.28 -10.17
CA GLY A 24 7.33 -8.41 -11.20
C GLY A 24 8.75 -8.60 -10.68
N ILE A 25 8.99 -8.44 -9.38
CA ILE A 25 10.31 -8.56 -8.77
C ILE A 25 10.61 -10.05 -8.52
N ASP A 26 11.76 -10.54 -9.02
CA ASP A 26 12.25 -11.88 -8.72
C ASP A 26 12.59 -12.01 -7.21
N GLY A 27 12.30 -13.16 -6.60
CA GLY A 27 12.54 -13.37 -5.16
C GLY A 27 11.48 -12.79 -4.23
N ILE A 28 10.32 -12.42 -4.76
CA ILE A 28 9.11 -12.15 -3.98
C ILE A 28 8.29 -13.42 -3.85
N GLU A 29 7.93 -13.76 -2.62
CA GLU A 29 7.18 -14.97 -2.29
C GLU A 29 5.69 -14.68 -2.22
N HIS A 30 5.31 -13.50 -1.73
CA HIS A 30 3.93 -13.09 -1.55
C HIS A 30 3.80 -11.57 -1.62
N VAL A 31 2.71 -11.09 -2.25
CA VAL A 31 2.27 -9.69 -2.22
C VAL A 31 0.77 -9.73 -2.01
N GLU A 32 0.29 -9.02 -1.00
CA GLU A 32 -1.14 -8.96 -0.68
C GLU A 32 -1.52 -7.58 -0.17
N GLU A 33 -2.64 -7.08 -0.65
CA GLU A 33 -3.31 -5.94 -0.05
C GLU A 33 -4.10 -6.43 1.17
N VAL A 34 -3.75 -5.94 2.34
CA VAL A 34 -4.43 -6.26 3.59
C VAL A 34 -5.55 -5.25 3.78
N ASP A 35 -6.78 -5.66 3.47
CA ASP A 35 -7.96 -4.87 3.81
C ASP A 35 -8.12 -4.88 5.33
N ASP A 36 -7.87 -3.74 5.96
CA ASP A 36 -8.22 -3.56 7.36
C ASP A 36 -9.73 -3.38 7.36
N LEU A 37 -10.44 -4.46 7.71
CA LEU A 37 -11.88 -4.53 7.82
C LEU A 37 -12.42 -3.61 8.95
N MET A 38 -11.90 -2.39 9.09
CA MET A 38 -12.65 -1.28 9.65
C MET A 38 -13.61 -0.79 8.58
N GLN A 39 -14.61 -1.64 8.30
CA GLN A 39 -15.93 -1.15 7.93
C GLN A 39 -16.25 -0.02 8.91
N ASP A 40 -16.29 1.20 8.38
CA ASP A 40 -17.16 2.31 8.75
C ASP A 40 -18.06 2.03 9.97
N MET A 41 -17.47 1.89 11.17
CA MET A 41 -18.19 2.21 12.40
C MET A 41 -18.21 3.72 12.42
N ARG A 42 -19.13 4.28 11.63
CA ARG A 42 -19.68 5.62 11.82
C ARG A 42 -20.13 5.71 13.27
N ASP A 43 -19.24 6.18 14.12
CA ASP A 43 -19.63 6.75 15.39
C ASP A 43 -20.08 8.18 15.12
N ASP A 44 -21.28 8.44 15.58
CA ASP A 44 -22.18 9.53 15.24
C ASP A 44 -21.55 10.92 15.42
N SER A 45 -21.28 11.64 14.33
CA SER A 45 -21.06 13.10 14.35
C SER A 45 -21.23 13.74 12.95
N SER A 46 -22.50 14.00 12.59
CA SER A 46 -23.01 15.13 11.80
C SER A 46 -22.06 15.92 10.87
N SER A 47 -22.23 15.79 9.54
CA SER A 47 -22.54 16.92 8.62
C SER A 47 -22.82 16.43 7.19
N SER A 48 -23.78 17.09 6.55
CA SER A 48 -24.41 16.86 5.23
C SER A 48 -23.50 16.65 4.02
N ASP A 49 -24.04 15.84 3.09
CA ASP A 49 -24.00 16.02 1.63
C ASP A 49 -22.73 16.64 1.01
N LEU A 50 -21.63 15.89 1.06
CA LEU A 50 -20.60 15.96 0.04
C LEU A 50 -20.44 14.55 -0.54
N VAL A 51 -20.81 14.42 -1.80
CA VAL A 51 -20.30 13.39 -2.71
C VAL A 51 -18.84 13.09 -2.36
N ASP A 52 -18.51 11.80 -2.20
CA ASP A 52 -17.15 11.27 -2.10
C ASP A 52 -16.33 11.74 -3.31
N ASP A 53 -15.82 12.97 -3.25
CA ASP A 53 -14.96 13.56 -4.26
C ASP A 53 -13.53 13.11 -3.93
N GLU A 54 -13.17 11.94 -4.46
CA GLU A 54 -11.82 11.57 -4.92
C GLU A 54 -10.66 11.96 -3.97
N GLY A 55 -10.82 11.75 -2.66
CA GLY A 55 -9.76 11.88 -1.66
C GLY A 55 -8.99 10.57 -1.55
N GLY A 56 -7.69 10.59 -1.84
CA GLY A 56 -6.83 9.39 -1.90
C GLY A 56 -7.04 8.43 -0.72
N GLY A 57 -7.30 7.17 -1.03
CA GLY A 57 -7.45 6.07 -0.07
C GLY A 57 -6.12 5.66 0.55
N LEU A 58 -6.22 5.08 1.75
CA LEU A 58 -5.10 4.41 2.42
C LEU A 58 -5.14 2.91 2.08
N PHE A 59 -4.10 2.43 1.43
CA PHE A 59 -3.92 1.02 1.07
C PHE A 59 -2.81 0.42 1.92
N ARG A 60 -3.07 -0.73 2.54
CA ARG A 60 -2.07 -1.47 3.32
C ARG A 60 -1.61 -2.66 2.49
N ILE A 61 -0.31 -2.74 2.22
CA ILE A 61 0.28 -3.78 1.37
C ILE A 61 1.31 -4.54 2.19
N GLU A 62 1.21 -5.85 2.21
CA GLU A 62 2.18 -6.76 2.82
C GLU A 62 2.96 -7.49 1.72
N VAL A 63 4.28 -7.49 1.86
CA VAL A 63 5.21 -8.13 0.92
C VAL A 63 6.13 -9.08 1.68
N GLN A 64 6.16 -10.34 1.25
CA GLN A 64 7.11 -11.33 1.73
C GLN A 64 8.19 -11.53 0.68
N ALA A 65 9.44 -11.27 1.06
CA ALA A 65 10.60 -11.48 0.19
C ALA A 65 11.42 -12.68 0.66
N SER A 66 12.06 -13.40 -0.25
CA SER A 66 12.85 -14.60 0.08
C SER A 66 14.05 -14.29 0.99
N ASP A 67 14.68 -13.12 0.83
CA ASP A 67 15.82 -12.69 1.65
C ASP A 67 15.94 -11.16 1.77
N GLN A 68 16.90 -10.70 2.58
CA GLN A 68 17.10 -9.28 2.91
C GLN A 68 17.48 -8.42 1.70
N ARG A 69 18.12 -8.97 0.66
CA ARG A 69 18.47 -8.22 -0.55
C ARG A 69 17.22 -7.93 -1.38
N HIS A 70 16.37 -8.93 -1.58
CA HIS A 70 15.09 -8.77 -2.23
C HIS A 70 14.18 -7.82 -1.44
N ALA A 71 14.24 -7.88 -0.11
CA ALA A 71 13.54 -6.91 0.74
C ALA A 71 14.02 -5.45 0.54
N GLY A 72 15.31 -5.24 0.26
CA GLY A 72 15.84 -3.94 -0.14
C GLY A 72 15.28 -3.50 -1.49
N ALA A 73 15.29 -4.39 -2.48
CA ALA A 73 14.76 -4.11 -3.81
C ALA A 73 13.26 -3.74 -3.79
N VAL A 74 12.46 -4.39 -2.95
CA VAL A 74 11.05 -4.02 -2.71
C VAL A 74 10.93 -2.57 -2.26
N ARG A 75 11.76 -2.14 -1.30
CA ARG A 75 11.72 -0.77 -0.78
C ARG A 75 12.07 0.24 -1.87
N ASP A 76 13.13 -0.03 -2.61
CA ASP A 76 13.59 0.84 -3.70
C ASP A 76 12.52 0.99 -4.80
N VAL A 77 11.88 -0.11 -5.19
CA VAL A 77 10.81 -0.11 -6.22
C VAL A 77 9.58 0.62 -5.71
N VAL A 78 9.15 0.38 -4.47
CA VAL A 78 7.97 1.04 -3.90
C VAL A 78 8.18 2.54 -3.79
N GLU A 79 9.35 2.98 -3.33
CA GLU A 79 9.68 4.41 -3.24
C GLU A 79 9.70 5.05 -4.63
N TYR A 80 10.30 4.38 -5.61
CA TYR A 80 10.35 4.85 -6.99
C TYR A 80 8.96 4.95 -7.63
N GLU A 81 8.15 3.90 -7.54
CA GLU A 81 6.81 3.86 -8.13
C GLU A 81 5.87 4.84 -7.45
N ALA A 82 5.88 4.91 -6.11
CA ALA A 82 5.07 5.89 -5.39
C ALA A 82 5.43 7.32 -5.78
N PHE A 83 6.73 7.65 -5.85
CA PHE A 83 7.19 8.96 -6.30
C PHE A 83 6.74 9.28 -7.74
N ASN A 84 6.91 8.32 -8.66
CA ASN A 84 6.53 8.48 -10.07
C ASN A 84 5.01 8.67 -10.26
N LEU A 85 4.22 7.98 -9.45
CA LEU A 85 2.75 8.05 -9.47
C LEU A 85 2.21 9.27 -8.73
N GLY A 86 3.01 9.95 -7.91
CA GLY A 86 2.54 11.01 -7.02
C GLY A 86 1.78 10.50 -5.80
N ALA A 87 1.99 9.24 -5.41
CA ALA A 87 1.48 8.63 -4.19
C ALA A 87 2.51 8.75 -3.05
N VAL A 88 2.07 8.54 -1.81
CA VAL A 88 2.96 8.50 -0.64
C VAL A 88 3.05 7.07 -0.13
N ALA A 89 4.26 6.52 -0.04
CA ALA A 89 4.51 5.22 0.56
C ALA A 89 5.26 5.34 1.90
N GLU A 90 4.74 4.71 2.94
CA GLU A 90 5.36 4.62 4.27
C GLU A 90 5.65 3.16 4.60
N PHE A 91 6.85 2.87 5.11
CA PHE A 91 7.22 1.54 5.59
C PHE A 91 7.02 1.46 7.09
N VAL A 92 6.18 0.52 7.54
CA VAL A 92 5.82 0.36 8.94
C VAL A 92 6.28 -0.99 9.50
N GLU A 93 6.48 -1.07 10.81
CA GLU A 93 6.74 -2.35 11.49
C GLU A 93 5.43 -3.11 11.75
N GLU A 94 4.32 -2.40 11.95
CA GLU A 94 2.96 -2.91 12.18
C GLU A 94 1.90 -1.98 11.55
N PHE A 95 0.72 -2.54 11.24
CA PHE A 95 -0.38 -1.80 10.59
C PHE A 95 -1.27 -1.06 11.57
#